data_AF-X1IY71-F1
#
_entry.id   AF-X1IY71-F1
#
_cell.length_a   1.000
_cell.length_b   1.000
_cell.length_c   1.000
_cell.angle_alpha   90.00
_cell.angle_beta   90.00
_cell.angle_gamma   90.00
#
_symmetry.space_group_name_H-M   'P 1'
#
loop_
_entity.id
_entity.type
_entity.pdbx_description
1 polymer ?
#
loop_
_entity_poly.entity_id
_entity_poly.type
_entity_poly.pdbx_seq_one_letter_code
_entity_poly.pdbx_strand_id
1 'polypeptide(L)'
;MRKVFCAFILVGLSLGTIGNLCDLAQAESRGQGASEQNYIKVRVKRKPADKDWTLRDTRTIELLEGFQPGAKKIRWSRYGGRLGRKAEAKGYFYPKKVAERWWLVDPDGNLFINVGVCSVRMGRSEISRRPGKERFGTPEKWAEFSTELLAEYGFNGTGGWSDSDLLRAVPHRLAYTLSWSFMGAFGSPR
;
A
#
# COMPACT_ATOMS: atom_id res chain seq x y z
N MET A 1 2.95 -31.44 -41.41
CA MET A 1 4.10 -32.37 -41.42
C MET A 1 5.29 -31.74 -40.70
N ARG A 2 5.54 -32.16 -39.46
CA ARG A 2 6.86 -32.32 -38.84
C ARG A 2 6.59 -32.97 -37.47
N LYS A 3 6.70 -34.30 -37.45
CA LYS A 3 6.60 -35.14 -36.26
C LYS A 3 7.96 -35.07 -35.56
N VAL A 4 7.96 -34.82 -34.25
CA VAL A 4 9.09 -35.09 -33.37
C VAL A 4 8.58 -36.07 -32.31
N PHE A 5 9.32 -37.17 -32.17
CA PHE A 5 9.03 -38.36 -31.38
C PHE A 5 9.95 -38.39 -30.15
N CYS A 6 9.62 -39.28 -29.20
CA CYS A 6 10.39 -39.75 -28.02
C CYS A 6 10.39 -38.86 -26.76
N ALA A 7 10.22 -39.38 -25.54
CA ALA A 7 10.03 -40.76 -25.08
C ALA A 7 9.33 -40.76 -23.71
N PHE A 8 8.40 -41.68 -23.50
CA PHE A 8 7.82 -42.04 -22.20
C PHE A 8 8.76 -43.02 -21.50
N ILE A 9 9.15 -42.74 -20.26
CA ILE A 9 9.72 -43.74 -19.36
C ILE A 9 8.65 -44.10 -18.34
N LEU A 10 8.14 -45.33 -18.48
CA LEU A 10 7.33 -46.02 -17.49
C LEU A 10 8.30 -46.74 -16.53
N VAL A 11 8.20 -46.48 -15.23
CA VAL A 11 8.64 -47.42 -14.19
C VAL A 11 7.48 -47.59 -13.24
N GLY A 12 6.93 -48.80 -13.22
CA GLY A 12 5.97 -49.26 -12.22
C GLY A 12 6.62 -50.28 -11.27
N LEU A 13 5.81 -50.70 -10.28
CA LEU A 13 6.05 -51.58 -9.12
C LEU A 13 6.51 -50.86 -7.84
N SER A 14 5.93 -51.07 -6.64
CA SER A 14 4.93 -52.06 -6.19
C SER A 14 4.12 -51.54 -4.98
N LEU A 15 3.09 -52.32 -4.63
CA LEU A 15 2.03 -52.09 -3.64
C LEU A 15 2.48 -51.89 -2.19
N GLY A 16 1.71 -51.09 -1.45
CA GLY A 16 1.71 -51.06 0.02
C GLY A 16 0.49 -50.31 0.56
N THR A 17 -0.59 -51.02 0.83
CA THR A 17 -1.83 -50.52 1.45
C THR A 17 -1.70 -50.54 2.97
N ILE A 18 -1.73 -49.38 3.64
CA ILE A 18 -2.21 -49.24 5.03
C ILE A 18 -2.98 -47.91 5.13
N GLY A 19 -4.17 -47.99 5.73
CA GLY A 19 -5.23 -46.99 5.63
C GLY A 19 -5.14 -45.76 6.53
N ASN A 20 -5.99 -44.81 6.15
CA ASN A 20 -6.53 -43.63 6.82
C ASN A 20 -6.26 -43.43 8.32
N LEU A 21 -5.77 -42.21 8.63
CA LEU A 21 -6.31 -41.37 9.70
C LEU A 21 -5.92 -39.89 9.46
N CYS A 22 -6.94 -39.06 9.20
CA CYS A 22 -7.07 -37.62 9.48
C CYS A 22 -5.90 -36.70 9.05
N ASP A 23 -5.88 -36.07 7.87
CA ASP A 23 -6.83 -35.12 7.26
C ASP A 23 -6.69 -33.66 7.77
N LEU A 24 -6.75 -32.74 6.80
CA LEU A 24 -6.88 -31.28 6.91
C LEU A 24 -5.61 -30.41 7.14
N ALA A 25 -4.87 -30.15 6.07
CA ALA A 25 -4.57 -28.77 5.63
C ALA A 25 -3.95 -28.75 4.21
N GLN A 26 -4.61 -29.36 3.24
CA GLN A 26 -4.35 -29.00 1.84
C GLN A 26 -5.04 -27.66 1.59
N ALA A 27 -4.25 -26.58 1.52
CA ALA A 27 -4.72 -25.30 1.02
C ALA A 27 -5.04 -25.47 -0.46
N GLU A 28 -6.29 -25.80 -0.77
CA GLU A 28 -6.83 -25.74 -2.12
C GLU A 28 -6.57 -24.34 -2.68
N SER A 29 -5.73 -24.27 -3.70
CA SER A 29 -5.67 -23.11 -4.58
C SER A 29 -7.00 -23.03 -5.32
N ARG A 30 -7.97 -22.32 -4.75
CA ARG A 30 -9.19 -21.95 -5.46
C ARG A 30 -8.79 -21.08 -6.65
N GLY A 31 -8.66 -21.70 -7.82
CA GLY A 31 -8.83 -21.03 -9.09
C GLY A 31 -10.27 -20.55 -9.14
N GLN A 32 -10.51 -19.33 -8.66
CA GLN A 32 -11.77 -18.64 -8.92
C GLN A 32 -11.81 -18.38 -10.42
N GLY A 33 -12.77 -18.99 -11.12
CA GLY A 33 -13.13 -18.60 -12.48
C GLY A 33 -13.30 -17.08 -12.51
N ALA A 34 -12.76 -16.44 -13.55
CA ALA A 34 -12.84 -14.99 -13.68
C ALA A 34 -14.30 -14.56 -13.65
N SER A 35 -14.74 -13.99 -12.53
CA SER A 35 -16.11 -13.52 -12.38
C SER A 35 -16.33 -12.33 -13.29
N GLU A 36 -17.52 -12.21 -13.87
CA GLU A 36 -17.84 -11.15 -14.83
C GLU A 36 -17.98 -9.82 -14.08
N GLN A 37 -16.91 -9.02 -14.10
CA GLN A 37 -16.81 -7.78 -13.33
C GLN A 37 -17.61 -6.65 -13.98
N ASN A 38 -18.27 -5.84 -13.16
CA ASN A 38 -19.04 -4.68 -13.63
C ASN A 38 -18.15 -3.46 -13.87
N TYR A 39 -18.38 -2.76 -14.99
CA TYR A 39 -17.67 -1.54 -15.37
C TYR A 39 -18.65 -0.42 -15.72
N ILE A 40 -18.24 0.82 -15.44
CA ILE A 40 -18.90 2.05 -15.89
C ILE A 40 -18.05 2.75 -16.95
N LYS A 41 -18.71 3.46 -17.87
CA LYS A 41 -18.03 4.29 -18.86
C LYS A 41 -17.81 5.69 -18.29
N VAL A 42 -16.55 6.07 -18.12
CA VAL A 42 -16.16 7.41 -17.64
C VAL A 42 -15.56 8.20 -18.80
N ARG A 43 -15.97 9.47 -18.94
CA ARG A 43 -15.37 10.39 -19.90
C ARG A 43 -14.00 10.83 -19.39
N VAL A 44 -12.97 10.69 -20.22
CA VAL A 44 -11.59 11.02 -19.89
C VAL A 44 -10.97 11.87 -20.99
N LYS A 45 -10.15 12.84 -20.57
CA LYS A 45 -9.27 13.62 -21.44
C LYS A 45 -7.82 13.27 -21.14
N ARG A 46 -6.97 13.28 -22.16
CA ARG A 46 -5.54 13.08 -21.98
C ARG A 46 -4.89 14.33 -21.40
N LYS A 47 -5.29 15.51 -21.88
CA LYS A 47 -4.86 16.82 -21.36
C LYS A 47 -6.07 17.68 -21.01
N PRO A 48 -5.98 18.58 -20.01
CA PRO A 48 -7.08 19.48 -19.66
C PRO A 48 -7.56 20.35 -20.85
N ALA A 49 -6.65 20.71 -21.75
CA ALA A 49 -6.92 21.56 -22.92
C ALA A 49 -7.56 20.81 -24.11
N ASP A 50 -7.57 19.47 -24.11
CA ASP A 50 -8.16 18.71 -25.22
C ASP A 50 -9.66 19.01 -25.29
N LYS A 51 -10.21 19.14 -26.50
CA LYS A 51 -11.65 19.41 -26.68
C LYS A 51 -12.47 18.13 -26.53
N ASP A 52 -11.96 17.04 -27.08
CA ASP A 52 -12.68 15.77 -27.18
C ASP A 52 -12.56 14.94 -25.90
N TRP A 53 -13.64 14.26 -25.55
CA TRP A 53 -13.68 13.29 -24.46
C TRP A 53 -13.70 11.88 -25.03
N THR A 54 -12.95 10.97 -24.42
CA THR A 54 -13.01 9.53 -24.75
C THR A 54 -13.66 8.75 -23.60
N LEU A 55 -14.48 7.75 -23.91
CA LEU A 55 -15.05 6.88 -22.89
C LEU A 55 -14.05 5.77 -22.52
N ARG A 56 -13.86 5.53 -21.23
CA ARG A 56 -13.04 4.45 -20.69
C ARG A 56 -13.83 3.60 -19.72
N ASP A 57 -13.67 2.28 -19.82
CA ASP A 57 -14.14 1.36 -18.79
C ASP A 57 -13.38 1.59 -17.49
N THR A 58 -14.12 1.85 -16.42
CA THR A 58 -13.60 2.13 -15.09
C THR A 58 -14.44 1.37 -14.07
N ARG A 59 -13.83 0.98 -12.96
CA ARG A 59 -14.50 0.31 -11.87
C ARG A 59 -14.22 1.05 -10.56
N THR A 60 -15.28 1.32 -9.81
CA THR A 60 -15.19 1.86 -8.45
C THR A 60 -15.24 0.73 -7.43
N ILE A 61 -15.02 1.03 -6.15
CA ILE A 61 -14.99 0.01 -5.09
C ILE A 61 -16.38 -0.63 -4.91
N GLU A 62 -17.45 0.15 -5.09
CA GLU A 62 -18.85 -0.29 -4.97
C GLU A 62 -19.25 -1.30 -6.04
N LEU A 63 -18.57 -1.29 -7.19
CA LEU A 63 -18.81 -2.20 -8.31
C LEU A 63 -17.98 -3.48 -8.22
N LEU A 64 -17.15 -3.63 -7.18
CA LEU A 64 -16.33 -4.80 -7.00
C LEU A 64 -17.19 -5.97 -6.51
N GLU A 65 -17.32 -6.99 -7.35
CA GLU A 65 -18.13 -8.16 -7.04
C GLU A 65 -17.61 -8.89 -5.80
N GLY A 66 -18.54 -9.29 -4.92
CA GLY A 66 -18.22 -9.99 -3.67
C GLY A 66 -17.52 -9.12 -2.62
N PHE A 67 -17.41 -7.80 -2.84
CA PHE A 67 -16.83 -6.87 -1.87
C PHE A 67 -17.86 -5.85 -1.39
N GLN A 68 -18.10 -5.85 -0.08
CA GLN A 68 -18.90 -4.84 0.60
C GLN A 68 -17.97 -3.91 1.39
N PRO A 69 -17.87 -2.61 1.02
CA PRO A 69 -17.08 -1.64 1.75
C PRO A 69 -17.50 -1.59 3.23
N GLY A 70 -16.51 -1.62 4.13
CA GLY A 70 -16.77 -1.52 5.57
C GLY A 70 -17.32 -2.79 6.25
N ALA A 71 -17.59 -3.88 5.52
CA ALA A 71 -18.10 -5.13 6.09
C ALA A 71 -17.16 -5.71 7.17
N LYS A 72 -15.85 -5.45 7.06
CA LYS A 72 -14.86 -5.81 8.08
C LYS A 72 -14.14 -4.57 8.60
N LYS A 73 -14.43 -4.20 9.85
CA LYS A 73 -13.68 -3.15 10.56
C LYS A 73 -12.29 -3.67 10.92
N ILE A 74 -11.26 -3.03 10.38
CA ILE A 74 -9.86 -3.32 10.70
C ILE A 74 -9.37 -2.28 11.70
N ARG A 75 -8.76 -2.75 12.79
CA ARG A 75 -8.06 -1.87 13.74
C ARG A 75 -6.59 -1.74 13.35
N TRP A 76 -6.01 -0.59 13.66
CA TRP A 76 -4.65 -0.23 13.29
C TRP A 76 -3.74 -0.17 14.53
N SER A 77 -2.45 -0.47 14.34
CA SER A 77 -1.41 -0.24 15.34
C SER A 77 -1.07 1.26 15.42
N ARG A 78 -0.23 1.63 16.40
CA ARG A 78 0.33 2.98 16.51
C ARG A 78 1.17 3.42 15.29
N TYR A 79 1.54 2.48 14.42
CA TYR A 79 2.28 2.74 13.19
C TYR A 79 1.40 2.57 11.93
N GLY A 80 0.10 2.34 12.08
CA GLY A 80 -0.82 2.10 10.96
C GLY A 80 -0.78 0.68 10.38
N GLY A 81 -0.13 -0.26 11.06
CA GLY A 81 -0.15 -1.68 10.71
C GLY A 81 -1.46 -2.35 11.09
N ARG A 82 -1.86 -3.39 10.35
CA ARG A 82 -3.10 -4.11 10.59
C ARG A 82 -3.01 -4.99 11.83
N LEU A 83 -3.85 -4.73 12.83
CA LEU A 83 -3.96 -5.61 14.00
C LEU A 83 -4.56 -6.98 13.63
N GLY A 84 -4.14 -8.02 14.35
CA GLY A 84 -4.63 -9.40 14.17
C GLY A 84 -3.88 -10.24 13.13
N ARG A 85 -2.86 -9.68 12.46
CA ARG A 85 -1.88 -10.45 11.68
C ARG A 85 -0.47 -10.02 12.09
N LYS A 86 0.22 -10.92 12.79
CA LYS A 86 1.52 -10.64 13.40
C LYS A 86 2.65 -11.40 12.72
N ALA A 87 3.81 -10.76 12.72
CA ALA A 87 5.13 -11.29 12.51
C ALA A 87 6.01 -10.92 13.72
N GLU A 88 7.28 -11.29 13.68
CA GLU A 88 8.26 -10.94 14.71
C GLU A 88 8.38 -9.40 14.82
N ALA A 89 8.32 -8.87 16.04
CA ALA A 89 8.54 -7.44 16.30
C ALA A 89 10.05 -7.17 16.39
N LYS A 90 10.59 -6.32 15.52
CA LYS A 90 12.03 -6.01 15.46
C LYS A 90 12.37 -4.60 15.95
N GLY A 91 11.37 -3.78 16.29
CA GLY A 91 11.59 -2.38 16.66
C GLY A 91 11.85 -1.44 15.47
N TYR A 92 11.84 -1.94 14.23
CA TYR A 92 11.94 -1.16 13.01
C TYR A 92 11.14 -1.80 11.87
N PHE A 93 10.87 -1.04 10.81
CA PHE A 93 10.16 -1.54 9.63
C PHE A 93 11.02 -2.52 8.82
N TYR A 94 10.47 -3.66 8.39
CA TYR A 94 11.21 -4.62 7.54
C TYR A 94 10.28 -5.37 6.57
N PRO A 95 10.78 -5.83 5.40
CA PRO A 95 9.99 -6.60 4.47
C PRO A 95 9.88 -8.07 4.89
N LYS A 96 8.70 -8.68 4.72
CA LYS A 96 8.49 -10.11 4.93
C LYS A 96 7.46 -10.67 3.95
N LYS A 97 7.74 -11.85 3.39
CA LYS A 97 6.76 -12.62 2.61
C LYS A 97 5.89 -13.44 3.57
N VAL A 98 4.57 -13.24 3.51
CA VAL A 98 3.57 -13.94 4.34
C VAL A 98 2.43 -14.42 3.45
N ALA A 99 2.16 -15.72 3.45
CA ALA A 99 1.15 -16.37 2.60
C ALA A 99 1.29 -15.93 1.13
N GLU A 100 2.49 -16.09 0.58
CA GLU A 100 2.86 -15.72 -0.79
C GLU A 100 2.77 -14.23 -1.17
N ARG A 101 2.48 -13.33 -0.23
CA ARG A 101 2.43 -11.88 -0.46
C ARG A 101 3.54 -11.16 0.29
N TRP A 102 4.16 -10.17 -0.36
CA TRP A 102 5.10 -9.27 0.30
C TRP A 102 4.36 -8.22 1.12
N TRP A 103 4.83 -8.03 2.34
CA TRP A 103 4.38 -7.01 3.28
C TRP A 103 5.58 -6.26 3.83
N LEU A 104 5.36 -5.01 4.23
CA LEU A 104 6.16 -4.44 5.30
C LEU A 104 5.62 -4.94 6.64
N VAL A 105 6.48 -5.02 7.63
CA VAL A 105 6.12 -5.29 9.02
C VAL A 105 6.50 -4.07 9.82
N ASP A 106 5.57 -3.56 10.65
CA ASP A 106 5.83 -2.42 11.52
C ASP A 106 6.71 -2.78 12.73
N PRO A 107 7.24 -1.79 13.48
CA PRO A 107 8.10 -2.06 14.64
C PRO A 107 7.50 -2.99 15.71
N ASP A 108 6.16 -3.04 15.81
CA ASP A 108 5.41 -3.88 16.75
C ASP A 108 5.00 -5.25 16.14
N GLY A 109 5.50 -5.57 14.94
CA GLY A 109 5.26 -6.85 14.27
C GLY A 109 3.95 -6.95 13.49
N ASN A 110 3.22 -5.86 13.23
CA ASN A 110 1.97 -5.91 12.45
C ASN A 110 2.23 -5.79 10.94
N LEU A 111 1.46 -6.49 10.12
CA LEU A 111 1.54 -6.34 8.67
C LEU A 111 1.12 -4.94 8.25
N PHE A 112 1.93 -4.30 7.40
CA PHE A 112 1.84 -2.90 7.05
C PHE A 112 1.84 -2.72 5.52
N ILE A 113 0.94 -1.87 5.05
CA ILE A 113 0.96 -1.29 3.70
C ILE A 113 1.06 0.22 3.90
N ASN A 114 2.07 0.84 3.31
CA ASN A 114 2.22 2.29 3.36
C ASN A 114 1.22 2.94 2.40
N VAL A 115 0.26 3.67 2.95
CA VAL A 115 -0.67 4.53 2.23
C VAL A 115 -0.32 5.96 2.62
N GLY A 116 0.62 6.54 1.88
CA GLY A 116 1.21 7.82 2.24
C GLY A 116 1.10 8.89 1.17
N VAL A 117 1.11 10.15 1.62
CA VAL A 117 1.07 11.33 0.75
C VAL A 117 2.48 11.90 0.58
N CYS A 118 2.90 12.14 -0.66
CA CYS A 118 4.19 12.77 -0.96
C CYS A 118 4.10 14.30 -0.86
N SER A 119 5.24 14.95 -0.63
CA SER A 119 5.37 16.41 -0.56
C SER A 119 4.49 17.07 0.51
N VAL A 120 4.31 16.40 1.66
CA VAL A 120 3.61 16.99 2.81
C VAL A 120 4.55 17.99 3.47
N ARG A 121 4.46 19.24 3.05
CA ARG A 121 5.28 20.37 3.54
C ARG A 121 4.57 21.68 3.26
N MET A 122 4.87 22.71 4.04
CA MET A 122 4.52 24.06 3.66
C MET A 122 5.31 24.47 2.41
N GLY A 123 4.66 25.15 1.48
CA GLY A 123 5.33 25.67 0.28
C GLY A 123 6.43 26.68 0.64
N ARG A 124 7.41 26.85 -0.26
CA ARG A 124 8.55 27.74 -0.02
C ARG A 124 8.32 29.16 -0.51
N SER A 125 7.42 29.36 -1.48
CA SER A 125 7.08 30.67 -2.02
C SER A 125 6.19 31.46 -1.06
N GLU A 126 6.21 32.78 -1.19
CA GLU A 126 5.37 33.68 -0.41
C GLU A 126 3.88 33.39 -0.65
N ILE A 127 3.49 33.14 -1.90
CA ILE A 127 2.13 32.70 -2.31
C ILE A 127 1.67 31.47 -1.54
N SER A 128 2.53 30.46 -1.33
CA SER A 128 2.16 29.25 -0.61
C SER A 128 2.25 29.39 0.91
N ARG A 129 3.12 30.27 1.42
CA ARG A 129 3.32 30.48 2.85
C ARG A 129 2.23 31.34 3.48
N ARG A 130 1.77 32.37 2.77
CA ARG A 130 0.78 33.33 3.28
C ARG A 130 -0.50 32.64 3.76
N PRO A 131 -1.18 31.78 2.98
CA PRO A 131 -2.37 31.07 3.46
C PRO A 131 -2.10 30.14 4.64
N GLY A 132 -0.91 29.51 4.68
CA GLY A 132 -0.51 28.66 5.79
C GLY A 132 -0.34 29.45 7.08
N LYS A 133 0.31 30.62 7.03
CA LYS A 133 0.45 31.52 8.18
C LYS A 133 -0.90 32.06 8.64
N GLU A 134 -1.73 32.55 7.71
CA GLU A 134 -3.05 33.10 8.01
C GLU A 134 -3.95 32.05 8.68
N ARG A 135 -3.92 30.79 8.23
CA ARG A 135 -4.78 29.73 8.76
C ARG A 135 -4.25 29.09 10.05
N PHE A 136 -2.95 28.81 10.13
CA PHE A 136 -2.39 27.98 11.21
C PHE A 136 -1.54 28.77 12.20
N GLY A 137 -1.09 29.97 11.85
CA GLY A 137 -0.20 30.81 12.66
C GLY A 137 1.24 30.30 12.69
N THR A 138 1.46 29.04 13.10
CA THR A 138 2.79 28.43 13.21
C THR A 138 2.93 27.14 12.37
N PRO A 139 4.16 26.77 11.96
CA PRO A 139 4.41 25.51 11.26
C PRO A 139 3.98 24.27 12.06
N GLU A 140 4.11 24.29 13.37
CA GLU A 140 3.77 23.16 14.26
C GLU A 140 2.27 22.90 14.26
N LYS A 141 1.46 23.96 14.35
CA LYS A 141 -0.01 23.87 14.24
C LYS A 141 -0.44 23.37 12.88
N TRP A 142 0.25 23.78 11.81
CA TRP A 142 0.02 23.26 10.47
C TRP A 142 0.34 21.76 10.39
N ALA A 143 1.45 21.32 11.00
CA ALA A 143 1.91 19.95 10.98
C ALA A 143 0.99 19.01 11.78
N GLU A 144 0.52 19.46 12.95
CA GLU A 144 -0.46 18.77 13.78
C GLU A 144 -1.78 18.60 13.01
N PHE A 145 -2.33 19.71 12.50
CA PHE A 145 -3.54 19.66 11.69
C PHE A 145 -3.40 18.74 10.48
N SER A 146 -2.30 18.86 9.73
CA SER A 146 -2.09 18.08 8.51
C SER A 146 -1.97 16.59 8.81
N THR A 147 -1.30 16.24 9.92
CA THR A 147 -1.15 14.85 10.33
C THR A 147 -2.49 14.24 10.76
N GLU A 148 -3.29 14.96 11.56
CA GLU A 148 -4.61 14.48 11.95
C GLU A 148 -5.55 14.33 10.75
N LEU A 149 -5.53 15.30 9.83
CA LEU A 149 -6.28 15.23 8.58
C LEU A 149 -5.92 13.96 7.78
N LEU A 150 -4.62 13.69 7.61
CA LEU A 150 -4.17 12.50 6.90
C LEU A 150 -4.65 11.21 7.58
N ALA A 151 -4.53 11.14 8.91
CA ALA A 151 -4.99 9.99 9.68
C ALA A 151 -6.52 9.78 9.56
N GLU A 152 -7.31 10.87 9.64
CA GLU A 152 -8.77 10.86 9.49
C GLU A 152 -9.21 10.30 8.14
N TYR A 153 -8.51 10.67 7.05
CA TYR A 153 -8.77 10.15 5.71
C TYR A 153 -8.13 8.79 5.42
N GLY A 154 -7.55 8.13 6.44
CA GLY A 154 -7.03 6.77 6.35
C GLY A 154 -5.61 6.64 5.77
N PHE A 155 -4.88 7.75 5.62
CA PHE A 155 -3.45 7.70 5.34
C PHE A 155 -2.68 7.34 6.61
N ASN A 156 -1.67 6.49 6.47
CA ASN A 156 -0.85 6.04 7.60
C ASN A 156 0.63 6.45 7.48
N GLY A 157 0.97 7.22 6.45
CA GLY A 157 2.33 7.67 6.26
C GLY A 157 2.50 8.95 5.44
N THR A 158 3.72 9.46 5.44
CA THR A 158 4.17 10.53 4.55
C THR A 158 5.30 10.02 3.66
N GLY A 159 5.22 10.39 2.38
CA GLY A 159 6.12 9.96 1.33
C GLY A 159 7.26 10.95 1.11
N GLY A 160 7.94 10.78 -0.03
CA GLY A 160 9.10 11.59 -0.36
C GLY A 160 8.82 13.09 -0.46
N TRP A 161 9.87 13.88 -0.29
CA TRP A 161 9.85 15.36 -0.30
C TRP A 161 8.97 16.02 0.76
N SER A 162 8.56 15.28 1.80
CA SER A 162 7.82 15.81 2.95
C SER A 162 8.75 16.42 4.00
N ASP A 163 8.23 17.32 4.82
CA ASP A 163 8.96 17.92 5.95
C ASP A 163 8.99 16.96 7.14
N SER A 164 9.82 15.92 7.02
CA SER A 164 9.83 14.78 7.95
C SER A 164 10.24 15.19 9.37
N ASP A 165 11.10 16.20 9.51
CA ASP A 165 11.55 16.68 10.82
C ASP A 165 10.43 17.39 11.57
N LEU A 166 9.67 18.26 10.88
CA LEU A 166 8.53 18.95 11.46
C LEU A 166 7.39 17.97 11.78
N LEU A 167 7.06 17.09 10.82
CA LEU A 167 5.93 16.15 10.96
C LEU A 167 6.17 15.09 12.03
N ARG A 168 7.42 14.62 12.24
CA ARG A 168 7.69 13.61 13.28
C ARG A 168 7.69 14.20 14.69
N ALA A 169 7.77 15.52 14.83
CA ALA A 169 7.78 16.21 16.12
C ALA A 169 6.38 16.34 16.75
N VAL A 170 5.31 16.17 15.95
CA VAL A 170 3.93 16.27 16.44
C VAL A 170 3.54 15.04 17.27
N PRO A 171 2.54 15.15 18.17
CA PRO A 171 2.15 14.04 19.06
C PRO A 171 1.70 12.79 18.31
N HIS A 172 0.81 12.93 17.33
CA HIS A 172 0.36 11.82 16.49
C HIS A 172 1.32 11.66 15.31
N ARG A 173 2.29 10.75 15.43
CA ARG A 173 3.30 10.54 14.38
C ARG A 173 2.84 9.48 13.37
N LEU A 174 2.78 9.86 12.09
CA LEU A 174 2.64 8.90 10.98
C LEU A 174 3.99 8.26 10.61
N ALA A 175 3.94 7.09 9.96
CA ALA A 175 5.13 6.52 9.34
C ALA A 175 5.68 7.47 8.27
N TYR A 176 6.98 7.48 7.99
CA TYR A 176 7.56 8.39 7.01
C TYR A 176 8.68 7.76 6.22
N THR A 177 8.92 8.27 5.00
CA THR A 177 10.08 7.92 4.19
C THR A 177 11.00 9.12 4.03
N LEU A 178 12.30 8.90 4.25
CA LEU A 178 13.31 9.94 4.09
C LEU A 178 13.72 10.05 2.63
N SER A 179 13.79 11.27 2.13
CA SER A 179 14.31 11.59 0.79
C SER A 179 15.69 12.21 0.92
N TRP A 180 16.67 11.61 0.26
CA TRP A 180 18.07 12.06 0.27
C TRP A 180 18.52 12.44 -1.14
N SER A 181 19.23 13.56 -1.25
CA SER A 181 19.88 13.99 -2.49
C SER A 181 21.38 13.77 -2.39
N PHE A 182 21.82 12.55 -2.69
CA PHE A 182 23.25 12.19 -2.60
C PHE A 182 24.13 13.04 -3.52
N MET A 183 23.69 13.26 -4.77
CA MET A 183 24.44 14.08 -5.74
C MET A 183 24.47 15.56 -5.35
N GLY A 184 23.36 16.09 -4.81
CA GLY A 184 23.33 17.47 -4.32
C GLY A 184 24.24 17.68 -3.11
N ALA A 185 24.24 16.71 -2.18
CA ALA A 185 25.12 16.74 -1.01
C ALA A 185 26.59 16.66 -1.40
N PHE A 186 26.95 15.80 -2.36
CA PHE A 186 28.31 15.67 -2.86
C PHE A 186 28.85 16.95 -3.51
N GLY A 187 28.01 17.68 -4.26
CA GLY A 187 28.41 18.90 -4.96
C GLY A 187 28.34 20.19 -4.14
N SER A 188 27.91 20.13 -2.87
CA SER A 188 27.82 21.33 -2.03
C SER A 188 29.21 21.71 -1.48
N PRO A 189 29.60 23.00 -1.52
CA PRO A 189 30.85 23.44 -0.91
C PRO A 189 30.86 23.12 0.59
N ARG A 190 32.02 22.72 1.11
CA ARG A 190 32.23 22.42 2.54
C ARG A 190 32.20 23.69 3.38
#